data_AF-A0A5B0RY95-F1
#
_entry.id   AF-A0A5B0RY95-F1
#
_cell.length_a   1.000
_cell.length_b   1.000
_cell.length_c   1.000
_cell.angle_alpha   90.00
_cell.angle_beta   90.00
_cell.angle_gamma   90.00
#
_symmetry.space_group_name_H-M   'P 1'
#
loop_
_entity.id
_entity.type
_entity.pdbx_description
1 polymer ?
#
loop_
_entity_poly.entity_id
_entity_poly.type
_entity_poly.pdbx_seq_one_letter_code
_entity_poly.pdbx_strand_id
1 'polypeptide(L)'
;MLSILQAHHLVHQLNLLHTISFVTVNEYLYILRAVAKVLGEPSLGLGRRAMLYLAAAVSDFFIPQQKLSEHKIQSGKGSLVIEMDAVPKVLKDVTNEWSNQAFIVSFKLETDSNLLIPKAKAALTRYGHHLVIANELHTRKTSVLMIDREGTIEPIKNEDPLGHEIEELMVQRLVHRHLDWIQASSSSSTPTS
;
A
#
# COMPACT_ATOMS: atom_id res chain seq x y z
N MET A 1 -3.98 0.62 27.55
CA MET A 1 -5.34 1.02 27.09
C MET A 1 -5.60 2.52 27.28
N LEU A 2 -5.37 3.11 28.46
CA LEU A 2 -5.51 4.56 28.68
C LEU A 2 -4.60 5.39 27.75
N SER A 3 -3.35 4.98 27.56
CA SER A 3 -2.38 5.61 26.65
C SER A 3 -2.84 5.64 25.19
N ILE A 4 -3.50 4.58 24.72
CA ILE A 4 -4.03 4.47 23.35
C ILE A 4 -5.20 5.44 23.15
N LEU A 5 -6.11 5.52 24.13
CA LEU A 5 -7.24 6.46 24.09
C LEU A 5 -6.76 7.92 24.12
N GLN A 6 -5.74 8.21 24.94
CA GLN A 6 -5.10 9.53 24.97
C GLN A 6 -4.44 9.88 23.64
N ALA A 7 -3.68 8.95 23.05
CA ALA A 7 -3.06 9.14 21.75
C ALA A 7 -4.12 9.36 20.66
N HIS A 8 -5.19 8.56 20.65
CA HIS A 8 -6.31 8.72 19.73
C HIS A 8 -6.96 10.10 19.86
N HIS A 9 -7.27 10.55 21.08
CA HIS A 9 -7.85 11.86 21.30
C HIS A 9 -6.92 12.99 20.83
N LEU A 10 -5.61 12.87 21.11
CA LEU A 10 -4.60 13.84 20.70
C LEU A 10 -4.49 13.96 19.17
N VAL A 11 -4.46 12.85 18.43
CA VAL A 11 -4.34 12.91 16.96
C VAL A 11 -5.60 13.50 16.31
N HIS A 12 -6.78 13.32 16.90
CA HIS A 12 -8.01 13.99 16.45
C HIS A 12 -8.01 15.48 16.77
N GLN A 13 -7.61 15.87 17.98
CA GLN A 13 -7.50 17.29 18.36
C GLN A 13 -6.50 18.06 17.48
N LEU A 14 -5.39 17.42 17.10
CA LEU A 14 -4.34 18.02 16.27
C LEU A 14 -4.59 17.86 14.76
N ASN A 15 -5.72 17.29 14.33
CA ASN A 15 -6.02 16.99 12.92
C ASN A 15 -4.94 16.18 12.20
N LEU A 16 -4.29 15.24 12.91
CA LEU A 16 -3.24 14.36 12.37
C LEU A 16 -3.79 13.05 11.80
N LEU A 17 -5.05 12.72 12.10
CA LEU A 17 -5.71 11.51 11.63
C LEU A 17 -7.03 11.85 10.95
N HIS A 18 -7.15 11.48 9.67
CA HIS A 18 -8.40 11.53 8.92
C HIS A 18 -8.78 10.11 8.47
N THR A 19 -10.02 9.70 8.71
CA THR A 19 -10.47 8.33 8.42
C THR A 19 -11.55 8.34 7.34
N ILE A 20 -11.33 7.54 6.29
CA ILE A 20 -12.30 7.31 5.21
C ILE A 20 -12.60 5.82 5.16
N SER A 21 -13.86 5.44 5.33
CA SER A 21 -14.30 4.05 5.26
C SER A 21 -14.64 3.64 3.83
N PHE A 22 -14.36 2.39 3.48
CA PHE A 22 -14.80 1.74 2.25
C PHE A 22 -15.21 0.30 2.56
N VAL A 23 -16.05 -0.29 1.71
CA VAL A 23 -16.50 -1.68 1.82
C VAL A 23 -16.21 -2.44 0.53
N THR A 24 -16.47 -1.83 -0.62
CA THR A 24 -16.31 -2.47 -1.92
C THR A 24 -14.99 -2.12 -2.59
N VAL A 25 -14.54 -2.99 -3.51
CA VAL A 25 -13.37 -2.71 -4.35
C VAL A 25 -13.56 -1.44 -5.19
N ASN A 26 -14.79 -1.17 -5.64
CA ASN A 26 -15.09 0.02 -6.42
C ASN A 26 -14.88 1.30 -5.59
N GLU A 27 -15.45 1.36 -4.38
CA GLU A 27 -15.24 2.46 -3.45
C GLU A 27 -13.75 2.67 -3.15
N TYR A 28 -13.03 1.59 -2.83
CA TYR A 28 -11.59 1.64 -2.60
C TYR A 28 -10.83 2.30 -3.76
N LEU A 29 -11.11 1.89 -5.01
CA LEU A 29 -10.43 2.43 -6.19
C LEU A 29 -10.73 3.91 -6.41
N TYR A 30 -11.98 4.34 -6.22
CA TYR A 30 -12.36 5.75 -6.35
C TYR A 30 -11.71 6.62 -5.26
N ILE A 31 -11.72 6.14 -4.02
CA ILE A 31 -11.12 6.85 -2.87
C ILE A 31 -9.60 6.93 -3.05
N LEU A 32 -8.94 5.82 -3.40
CA LEU A 32 -7.51 5.79 -3.66
C LEU A 32 -7.13 6.79 -4.75
N ARG A 33 -7.88 6.83 -5.85
CA ARG A 33 -7.66 7.80 -6.94
C ARG A 33 -7.81 9.24 -6.45
N ALA A 34 -8.86 9.54 -5.69
CA ALA A 34 -9.10 10.89 -5.17
C ALA A 34 -7.98 11.34 -4.22
N VAL A 35 -7.63 10.50 -3.24
CA VAL A 35 -6.57 10.80 -2.26
C VAL A 35 -5.21 10.93 -2.93
N ALA A 36 -4.86 10.02 -3.83
CA ALA A 36 -3.59 10.09 -4.58
C ALA A 36 -3.47 11.41 -5.34
N LYS A 37 -4.52 11.82 -6.07
CA LYS A 37 -4.52 13.09 -6.81
C LYS A 37 -4.37 14.31 -5.91
N VAL A 38 -5.01 14.31 -4.74
CA VAL A 38 -4.87 15.41 -3.76
C VAL A 38 -3.44 15.45 -3.20
N LEU A 39 -2.86 14.30 -2.87
CA LEU A 39 -1.48 14.23 -2.37
C LEU A 39 -0.43 14.62 -3.41
N GLY A 40 -0.72 14.37 -4.69
CA GLY A 40 0.13 14.76 -5.82
C GLY A 40 -0.05 16.19 -6.31
N GLU A 41 -1.01 16.95 -5.76
CA GLU A 41 -1.30 18.31 -6.21
C GLU A 41 -0.13 19.26 -5.86
N PRO A 42 0.52 19.93 -6.85
CA PRO A 42 1.63 20.85 -6.60
C PRO A 42 1.36 21.99 -5.60
N SER A 43 0.15 22.55 -5.59
CA SER A 43 -0.33 23.61 -4.69
C SER A 43 -0.35 23.19 -3.22
N LEU A 44 -0.53 21.90 -2.92
CA LEU A 44 -0.40 21.38 -1.54
C LEU A 44 1.08 21.31 -1.12
N GLY A 45 1.99 21.35 -2.08
CA GLY A 45 3.44 21.43 -1.85
C GLY A 45 4.07 20.19 -1.22
N LEU A 46 3.34 19.08 -1.06
CA LEU A 46 3.87 17.87 -0.41
C LEU A 46 5.00 17.23 -1.21
N GLY A 47 4.74 16.93 -2.49
CA GLY A 47 5.69 16.26 -3.38
C GLY A 47 6.31 15.02 -2.73
N ARG A 48 7.65 15.01 -2.63
CA ARG A 48 8.41 13.92 -1.99
C ARG A 48 8.14 13.72 -0.50
N ARG A 49 7.52 14.68 0.18
CA ARG A 49 7.13 14.56 1.59
C ARG A 49 5.87 13.70 1.79
N ALA A 50 5.13 13.37 0.73
CA ALA A 50 4.03 12.42 0.82
C ALA A 50 4.54 10.97 0.77
N MET A 51 3.94 10.09 1.57
CA MET A 51 4.10 8.64 1.49
C MET A 51 2.74 7.98 1.27
N LEU A 52 2.65 7.05 0.31
CA LEU A 52 1.53 6.15 0.16
C LEU A 52 1.91 4.76 0.69
N TYR A 53 1.30 4.37 1.81
CA TYR A 53 1.45 3.04 2.43
C TYR A 53 0.24 2.17 2.08
N LEU A 54 0.36 1.35 1.03
CA LEU A 54 -0.75 0.63 0.41
C LEU A 54 -0.85 -0.82 0.91
N ALA A 55 -1.35 -0.98 2.14
CA ALA A 55 -1.46 -2.26 2.82
C ALA A 55 -2.82 -2.99 2.65
N ALA A 56 -3.77 -2.39 1.94
CA ALA A 56 -5.09 -2.99 1.74
C ALA A 56 -5.02 -4.28 0.92
N ALA A 57 -5.74 -5.32 1.34
CA ALA A 57 -5.95 -6.54 0.56
C ALA A 57 -7.06 -6.30 -0.48
N VAL A 58 -6.67 -5.79 -1.64
CA VAL A 58 -7.60 -5.46 -2.74
C VAL A 58 -7.96 -6.72 -3.52
N SER A 59 -9.23 -6.92 -3.83
CA SER A 59 -9.68 -8.03 -4.68
C SER A 59 -8.98 -8.00 -6.04
N ASP A 60 -8.51 -9.16 -6.52
CA ASP A 60 -7.93 -9.28 -7.86
C ASP A 60 -8.99 -9.37 -8.96
N PHE A 61 -10.21 -9.78 -8.60
CA PHE A 61 -11.35 -9.96 -9.49
C PHE A 61 -12.60 -9.26 -8.92
N PHE A 62 -13.49 -8.82 -9.79
CA PHE A 62 -14.78 -8.22 -9.44
C PHE A 62 -15.85 -8.58 -10.47
N ILE A 63 -17.12 -8.38 -10.12
CA ILE A 63 -18.24 -8.51 -11.05
C ILE A 63 -18.63 -7.11 -11.52
N PRO A 64 -18.54 -6.79 -12.83
CA PRO A 64 -19.00 -5.52 -13.37
C PRO A 64 -20.46 -5.25 -13.01
N GLN A 65 -20.82 -4.00 -12.77
CA GLN A 65 -22.17 -3.63 -12.38
C GLN A 65 -23.23 -4.08 -13.40
N GLN A 66 -22.87 -4.09 -14.69
CA GLN A 66 -23.74 -4.57 -15.77
C GLN A 66 -23.99 -6.08 -15.74
N LYS A 67 -23.11 -6.86 -15.08
CA LYS A 67 -23.20 -8.33 -14.92
C LYS A 67 -23.75 -8.74 -13.55
N LEU A 68 -23.93 -7.81 -12.61
CA LEU A 68 -24.46 -8.13 -11.28
C LEU A 68 -25.96 -8.45 -11.36
N SER A 69 -26.36 -9.61 -10.82
CA SER A 69 -27.77 -9.95 -10.70
C SER A 69 -28.44 -9.07 -9.64
N GLU A 70 -29.57 -8.47 -9.99
CA GLU A 70 -30.36 -7.63 -9.07
C GLU A 70 -30.99 -8.43 -7.92
N HIS A 71 -31.14 -9.74 -8.11
CA HIS A 71 -31.83 -10.60 -7.17
C HIS A 71 -30.94 -11.77 -6.75
N LYS A 72 -31.30 -12.37 -5.61
CA LYS A 72 -30.62 -13.57 -5.10
C LYS A 72 -30.60 -14.65 -6.20
N ILE A 73 -29.41 -15.15 -6.52
CA ILE A 73 -29.22 -16.28 -7.43
C ILE A 73 -29.90 -17.52 -6.82
N GLN A 74 -30.82 -18.14 -7.58
CA GLN A 74 -31.64 -19.24 -7.10
C GLN A 74 -30.90 -20.60 -7.23
N SER A 75 -30.98 -21.44 -6.20
CA SER A 75 -30.20 -22.68 -6.08
C SER A 75 -30.81 -23.93 -6.75
N GLY A 76 -31.65 -23.76 -7.78
CA GLY A 76 -32.53 -24.82 -8.28
C GLY A 76 -32.02 -25.68 -9.45
N LYS A 77 -30.88 -25.34 -10.09
CA LYS A 77 -30.50 -25.90 -11.40
C LYS A 77 -29.12 -26.58 -11.48
N GLY A 78 -28.59 -27.08 -10.36
CA GLY A 78 -27.29 -27.78 -10.36
C GLY A 78 -26.13 -26.87 -9.94
N SER A 79 -25.02 -26.86 -10.70
CA SER A 79 -23.80 -26.14 -10.33
C SER A 79 -23.90 -24.62 -10.50
N LEU A 80 -23.22 -23.88 -9.62
CA LEU A 80 -23.07 -22.43 -9.69
C LEU A 80 -21.73 -22.09 -10.37
N VAL A 81 -21.79 -21.30 -11.44
CA VAL A 81 -20.61 -20.73 -12.11
C VAL A 81 -20.62 -19.23 -11.90
N ILE A 82 -19.53 -18.69 -11.34
CA ILE A 82 -19.35 -17.24 -11.14
C ILE A 82 -18.27 -16.77 -12.11
N GLU A 83 -18.65 -15.93 -13.06
CA GLU A 83 -17.73 -15.25 -13.96
C GLU A 83 -17.36 -13.88 -13.38
N MET A 84 -16.06 -13.58 -13.32
CA MET A 84 -15.53 -12.34 -12.77
C MET A 84 -14.48 -11.76 -13.70
N ASP A 85 -14.40 -10.44 -13.76
CA ASP A 85 -13.41 -9.70 -14.53
C ASP A 85 -12.23 -9.32 -13.63
N ALA A 86 -11.03 -9.19 -14.19
CA ALA A 86 -9.86 -8.76 -13.45
C ALA A 86 -9.97 -7.27 -13.06
N VAL A 87 -9.60 -6.94 -11.82
CA VAL A 87 -9.60 -5.55 -11.35
C VAL A 87 -8.50 -4.75 -12.06
N PRO A 88 -8.80 -3.52 -12.54
CA PRO A 88 -7.82 -2.65 -13.16
C PRO A 88 -6.62 -2.40 -12.24
N LYS A 89 -5.40 -2.49 -12.79
CA LYS A 89 -4.17 -2.34 -12.01
C LYS A 89 -3.77 -0.86 -11.89
N VAL A 90 -4.47 -0.13 -11.02
CA VAL A 90 -4.34 1.33 -10.84
C VAL A 90 -3.04 1.80 -10.19
N LEU A 91 -2.24 0.89 -9.62
CA LEU A 91 -0.96 1.24 -8.98
C LEU A 91 0.00 1.94 -9.96
N LYS A 92 -0.05 1.58 -11.24
CA LYS A 92 0.77 2.25 -12.26
C LYS A 92 0.36 3.73 -12.42
N ASP A 93 -0.94 4.01 -12.37
CA ASP A 93 -1.46 5.37 -12.50
C ASP A 93 -1.17 6.19 -11.24
N VAL A 94 -1.23 5.57 -10.04
CA VAL A 94 -0.78 6.19 -8.79
C VAL A 94 0.68 6.64 -8.90
N THR A 95 1.56 5.76 -9.36
CA THR A 95 3.00 6.06 -9.48
C THR A 95 3.31 7.08 -10.57
N ASN A 96 2.65 7.01 -11.72
CA ASN A 96 3.09 7.78 -12.89
C ASN A 96 2.34 9.11 -13.04
N GLU A 97 1.08 9.17 -12.59
CA GLU A 97 0.19 10.29 -12.88
C GLU A 97 -0.35 10.96 -11.62
N TRP A 98 -0.89 10.20 -10.67
CA TRP A 98 -1.67 10.78 -9.58
C TRP A 98 -0.79 11.29 -8.44
N SER A 99 0.34 10.64 -8.14
CA SER A 99 1.24 11.02 -7.03
C SER A 99 2.71 10.76 -7.36
N ASN A 100 3.18 11.22 -8.53
CA ASN A 100 4.49 10.83 -9.08
C ASN A 100 5.73 11.28 -8.30
N GLN A 101 5.59 12.20 -7.35
CA GLN A 101 6.67 12.59 -6.44
C GLN A 101 6.63 11.85 -5.10
N ALA A 102 5.51 11.22 -4.74
CA ALA A 102 5.34 10.60 -3.45
C ALA A 102 6.17 9.32 -3.31
N PHE A 103 6.53 8.98 -2.08
CA PHE A 103 7.17 7.71 -1.76
C PHE A 103 6.11 6.61 -1.66
N ILE A 104 6.12 5.64 -2.58
CA ILE A 104 5.06 4.65 -2.72
C ILE A 104 5.55 3.28 -2.26
N VAL A 105 4.87 2.76 -1.23
CA VAL A 105 5.12 1.46 -0.60
C VAL A 105 3.90 0.57 -0.83
N SER A 106 4.10 -0.64 -1.35
CA SER A 106 3.03 -1.62 -1.53
C SER A 106 3.28 -2.89 -0.73
N PHE A 107 2.24 -3.69 -0.54
CA PHE A 107 2.31 -4.96 0.18
C PHE A 107 2.17 -6.16 -0.75
N LYS A 108 2.91 -7.22 -0.44
CA LYS A 108 2.79 -8.52 -1.09
C LYS A 108 2.68 -9.63 -0.05
N LEU A 109 1.47 -10.18 0.03
CA LEU A 109 1.16 -11.33 0.88
C LEU A 109 1.16 -12.60 0.02
N GLU A 110 1.92 -13.61 0.41
CA GLU A 110 1.91 -14.92 -0.24
C GLU A 110 1.83 -16.06 0.81
N THR A 111 1.49 -17.25 0.35
CA THR A 111 1.52 -18.49 1.17
C THR A 111 2.66 -19.43 0.77
N ASP A 112 3.29 -19.19 -0.38
CA ASP A 112 4.43 -19.95 -0.89
C ASP A 112 5.68 -19.06 -0.89
N SER A 113 6.66 -19.42 -0.06
CA SER A 113 7.94 -18.70 0.08
C SER A 113 8.69 -18.58 -1.25
N ASN A 114 8.55 -19.55 -2.15
CA ASN A 114 9.24 -19.54 -3.45
C ASN A 114 8.66 -18.49 -4.40
N LEU A 115 7.41 -18.07 -4.19
CA LEU A 115 6.73 -17.07 -5.01
C LEU A 115 6.86 -15.66 -4.46
N LEU A 116 7.15 -15.50 -3.17
CA LEU A 116 7.12 -14.20 -2.48
C LEU A 116 8.07 -13.17 -3.11
N ILE A 117 9.37 -13.50 -3.19
CA ILE A 117 10.38 -12.58 -3.74
C ILE A 117 10.17 -12.35 -5.24
N PRO A 118 9.96 -13.37 -6.09
CA PRO A 118 9.69 -13.15 -7.52
C PRO A 118 8.49 -12.25 -7.77
N LYS A 119 7.37 -12.44 -7.05
CA LYS A 119 6.18 -11.61 -7.23
C LYS A 119 6.36 -10.18 -6.69
N ALA A 120 7.13 -10.00 -5.61
CA ALA A 120 7.48 -8.67 -5.12
C ALA A 120 8.32 -7.90 -6.15
N LYS A 121 9.38 -8.52 -6.68
CA LYS A 121 10.21 -7.93 -7.75
C LYS A 121 9.40 -7.63 -9.01
N ALA A 122 8.53 -8.54 -9.43
CA ALA A 122 7.64 -8.32 -10.57
C ALA A 122 6.69 -7.12 -10.34
N ALA A 123 6.20 -6.92 -9.11
CA ALA A 123 5.37 -5.77 -8.78
C ALA A 123 6.15 -4.44 -8.86
N LEU A 124 7.40 -4.41 -8.39
CA LEU A 124 8.28 -3.25 -8.52
C LEU A 124 8.50 -2.89 -9.99
N THR A 125 8.88 -3.86 -10.83
CA THR A 125 9.07 -3.64 -12.26
C THR A 125 7.78 -3.19 -12.96
N ARG A 126 6.63 -3.79 -12.61
CA ARG A 126 5.35 -3.52 -13.28
C ARG A 126 4.80 -2.14 -12.97
N TYR A 127 4.94 -1.68 -11.73
CA TYR A 127 4.28 -0.46 -11.24
C TYR A 127 5.24 0.70 -10.96
N GLY A 128 6.57 0.47 -10.96
CA GLY A 128 7.58 1.50 -10.79
C GLY A 128 7.64 2.17 -9.41
N HIS A 129 6.99 1.58 -8.40
CA HIS A 129 6.97 2.11 -7.04
C HIS A 129 8.27 1.77 -6.29
N HIS A 130 8.43 2.33 -5.08
CA HIS A 130 9.74 2.43 -4.44
C HIS A 130 10.08 1.21 -3.60
N LEU A 131 9.09 0.62 -2.93
CA LEU A 131 9.30 -0.45 -1.97
C LEU A 131 8.11 -1.42 -1.95
N VAL A 132 8.40 -2.72 -1.88
CA VAL A 132 7.44 -3.75 -1.53
C VAL A 132 7.76 -4.28 -0.14
N ILE A 133 6.77 -4.30 0.74
CA ILE A 133 6.81 -5.06 1.98
C ILE A 133 6.16 -6.40 1.69
N ALA A 134 6.98 -7.44 1.71
CA ALA A 134 6.63 -8.80 1.37
C ALA A 134 6.60 -9.67 2.62
N ASN A 135 5.53 -10.43 2.82
CA ASN A 135 5.40 -11.30 3.98
C ASN A 135 4.62 -12.57 3.64
N GLU A 136 4.90 -13.64 4.39
CA GLU A 136 4.09 -14.84 4.32
C GLU A 136 2.90 -14.75 5.27
N LEU A 137 1.79 -15.41 4.94
CA LEU A 137 0.55 -15.34 5.74
C LEU A 137 0.76 -15.78 7.19
N HIS A 138 1.56 -16.82 7.40
CA HIS A 138 1.77 -17.49 8.69
C HIS A 138 2.73 -16.72 9.60
N THR A 139 3.66 -15.96 9.02
CA THR A 139 4.73 -15.24 9.73
C THR A 139 4.57 -13.73 9.67
N ARG A 140 3.46 -13.21 9.13
CA ARG A 140 3.24 -11.77 8.91
C ARG A 140 3.44 -10.87 10.13
N LYS A 141 3.26 -11.40 11.34
CA LYS A 141 3.43 -10.66 12.61
C LYS A 141 4.86 -10.69 13.16
N THR A 142 5.72 -11.55 12.60
CA THR A 142 7.06 -11.82 13.15
C THR A 142 8.17 -11.69 12.12
N SER A 143 7.87 -11.74 10.82
CA SER A 143 8.85 -11.62 9.75
C SER A 143 8.25 -10.96 8.51
N VAL A 144 8.93 -9.92 8.03
CA VAL A 144 8.66 -9.29 6.73
C VAL A 144 9.98 -9.04 5.98
N LEU A 145 9.88 -8.89 4.66
CA LEU A 145 10.99 -8.54 3.78
C LEU A 145 10.67 -7.18 3.14
N MET A 146 11.56 -6.21 3.29
CA MET A 146 11.52 -4.96 2.52
C MET A 146 12.36 -5.14 1.26
N ILE A 147 11.75 -4.98 0.10
CA ILE A 147 12.38 -5.16 -1.21
C ILE A 147 12.25 -3.86 -1.99
N ASP A 148 13.38 -3.23 -2.34
CA ASP A 148 13.39 -2.01 -3.14
C ASP A 148 13.62 -2.28 -4.63
N ARG A 149 13.46 -1.21 -5.43
CA ARG A 149 13.59 -1.24 -6.89
C ARG A 149 15.02 -1.57 -7.35
N GLU A 150 16.02 -1.29 -6.52
CA GLU A 150 17.42 -1.67 -6.75
C GLU A 150 17.65 -3.17 -6.51
N GLY A 151 16.66 -3.86 -5.93
CA GLY A 151 16.68 -5.29 -5.69
C GLY A 151 17.28 -5.68 -4.33
N THR A 152 17.57 -4.70 -3.48
CA THR A 152 18.03 -4.93 -2.11
C THR A 152 16.89 -5.57 -1.32
N ILE A 153 17.22 -6.58 -0.53
CA ILE A 153 16.29 -7.29 0.33
C ILE A 153 16.74 -7.10 1.77
N GLU A 154 15.92 -6.41 2.56
CA GLU A 154 16.13 -6.18 3.98
C GLU A 154 15.12 -7.00 4.79
N PRO A 155 15.57 -8.04 5.51
CA PRO A 155 14.70 -8.79 6.41
C PRO A 155 14.46 -8.02 7.71
N ILE A 156 13.20 -7.95 8.12
CA ILE A 156 12.79 -7.44 9.43
C ILE A 156 12.15 -8.59 10.18
N LYS A 157 12.75 -8.94 11.32
CA LYS A 157 12.22 -9.94 12.24
C LYS A 157 11.91 -9.30 13.57
N ASN A 158 10.75 -9.66 14.11
CA ASN A 158 10.37 -9.29 15.47
C ASN A 158 10.64 -10.47 16.40
N GLU A 159 11.73 -10.37 17.14
CA GLU A 159 12.15 -11.33 18.18
C GLU A 159 11.97 -10.76 19.59
N ASP A 160 11.22 -9.65 19.71
CA ASP A 160 11.17 -8.88 20.94
C ASP A 160 10.39 -9.60 22.05
N PRO A 161 11.04 -9.95 23.18
CA PRO A 161 10.36 -10.58 24.32
C PRO A 161 9.43 -9.62 25.07
N LEU A 162 9.52 -8.30 24.85
CA LEU A 162 8.68 -7.27 25.45
C LEU A 162 7.32 -7.11 24.74
N GLY A 163 7.15 -7.75 23.58
CA GLY A 163 5.87 -7.80 22.86
C GLY A 163 5.58 -6.57 22.01
N HIS A 164 6.59 -5.82 21.56
CA HIS A 164 6.41 -4.78 20.54
C HIS A 164 5.91 -5.39 19.22
N GLU A 165 5.12 -4.63 18.45
CA GLU A 165 4.58 -5.10 17.16
C GLU A 165 5.62 -4.90 16.04
N ILE A 166 5.59 -5.77 15.02
CA ILE A 166 6.55 -5.68 13.89
C ILE A 166 6.39 -4.38 13.11
N GLU A 167 5.19 -3.81 13.13
CA GLU A 167 4.84 -2.52 12.56
C GLU A 167 5.70 -1.39 13.11
N GLU A 168 6.12 -1.45 14.38
CA GLU A 168 7.01 -0.43 14.96
C GLU A 168 8.38 -0.42 14.27
N LEU A 169 8.97 -1.60 14.09
CA LEU A 169 10.24 -1.77 13.37
C LEU A 169 10.09 -1.35 11.89
N MET A 170 8.98 -1.74 11.27
CA MET A 170 8.69 -1.38 9.88
C MET A 170 8.55 0.13 9.69
N VAL A 171 7.77 0.81 10.53
CA VAL A 171 7.58 2.26 10.46
C VAL A 171 8.90 2.99 10.68
N GLN A 172 9.71 2.58 11.65
CA GLN A 172 11.04 3.15 11.86
C GLN A 172 11.90 3.06 10.59
N ARG A 173 11.97 1.89 9.93
CA ARG A 173 12.73 1.72 8.68
C ARG A 173 12.18 2.54 7.53
N LEU A 174 10.85 2.61 7.39
CA LEU A 174 10.17 3.41 6.36
C LEU A 174 10.46 4.90 6.51
N VAL A 175 10.47 5.43 7.74
CA VAL A 175 10.80 6.84 7.99
C VAL A 175 12.21 7.16 7.51
N HIS A 176 13.20 6.31 7.81
CA HIS A 176 14.58 6.52 7.34
C HIS A 176 14.65 6.51 5.80
N ARG A 177 14.10 5.48 5.15
CA ARG A 177 14.09 5.40 3.67
C ARG A 177 13.34 6.57 3.02
N HIS A 178 12.30 7.08 3.66
CA HIS A 178 11.54 8.24 3.17
C HIS A 178 12.32 9.54 3.32
N LEU A 179 13.06 9.72 4.42
CA LEU A 179 13.96 10.85 4.59
C LEU A 179 15.08 10.84 3.54
N ASP A 180 15.64 9.69 3.23
CA ASP A 180 16.64 9.54 2.16
C ASP A 180 16.04 9.91 0.79
N TRP A 181 14.81 9.48 0.51
CA TRP A 181 14.08 9.85 -0.71
C TRP A 181 13.85 11.37 -0.81
N ILE A 182 13.50 12.01 0.29
CA ILE A 182 13.33 13.47 0.35
C ILE A 182 14.67 14.17 0.09
N GLN A 183 15.79 13.67 0.62
CA GLN A 183 17.11 14.30 0.47
C GLN A 183 17.77 14.07 -0.89
N ALA A 184 17.53 12.93 -1.55
CA ALA A 184 18.03 12.64 -2.90
C ALA A 184 17.55 13.67 -3.95
N SER A 185 16.53 14.45 -3.61
CA SER A 185 15.98 15.58 -4.35
C SER A 185 16.88 16.81 -4.41
N SER A 186 17.57 17.11 -3.32
CA SER A 186 18.32 18.37 -3.15
C SER A 186 19.69 18.36 -3.85
N SER A 187 20.16 17.18 -4.27
CA SER A 187 21.46 16.99 -4.91
C SER A 187 21.42 17.06 -6.44
N SER A 188 20.24 17.17 -7.07
CA SER A 188 20.10 17.21 -8.54
C SER A 188 19.86 18.62 -9.12
N SER A 189 20.04 19.70 -8.34
CA SER A 189 19.81 21.08 -8.78
C SER A 189 21.10 21.93 -8.78
N THR A 190 22.14 21.47 -9.48
CA THR A 190 23.28 22.33 -9.85
C THR A 190 23.23 22.54 -11.37
N PRO A 191 22.81 23.71 -11.87
CA PRO A 191 22.92 24.01 -13.28
C PRO A 191 24.39 24.34 -13.60
N THR A 192 25.00 23.56 -14.48
CA THR A 192 26.23 23.94 -15.18
C THR A 192 26.01 25.26 -15.91
N SER A 193 26.88 26.22 -15.61
CA SER A 193 26.99 27.54 -16.24
C SER A 193 27.42 27.46 -17.70
#